data_AF-A0A9D0AZQ5-F1
#
_entry.id   AF-A0A9D0AZQ5-F1
#
_cell.length_a   1.000
_cell.length_b   1.000
_cell.length_c   1.000
_cell.angle_alpha   90.00
_cell.angle_beta   90.00
_cell.angle_gamma   90.00
#
_symmetry.space_group_name_H-M   'P 1'
#
loop_
_entity.id
_entity.type
_entity.pdbx_description
1 polymer ?
#
loop_
_entity_poly.entity_id
_entity_poly.type
_entity_poly.pdbx_seq_one_letter_code
_entity_poly.pdbx_strand_id
1 'polypeptide(L)'
;MKKYLFLLMFYTIPSYAMPPYFGISVGTNLSFQNSTCVTAAKKTLSKNGFKNVVQYKNSFTVFAAYRKTNPYQYKALVKCLADSGVLIVVAAADIPKNAKNKADTLRQKIQQYNGINLSSASIKSVYNRQAVIGTSNVKGNTSADWDNSLMGKKECMANAERSLRRSGFYKNLNYDENSVYANNKHNYKAVIRCLTDNKEIYYEVTGGTKSTRDNLVEDLKKDFY
;
A
#
# COMPACT_ATOMS: atom_id res chain seq x y z
N MET A 1 1.05 -63.31 11.71
CA MET A 1 0.14 -62.18 11.39
C MET A 1 0.99 -60.93 11.15
N LYS A 2 1.12 -60.47 9.90
CA LYS A 2 1.86 -59.24 9.57
C LYS A 2 0.87 -58.09 9.39
N LYS A 3 0.88 -57.13 10.33
CA LYS A 3 0.17 -55.85 10.22
C LYS A 3 0.99 -54.91 9.33
N TYR A 4 0.54 -54.68 8.11
CA TYR A 4 1.05 -53.58 7.28
C TYR A 4 0.32 -52.30 7.69
N LEU A 5 1.00 -51.46 8.45
CA LEU A 5 0.58 -50.10 8.80
C LEU A 5 0.82 -49.22 7.56
N PHE A 6 -0.24 -48.95 6.80
CA PHE A 6 -0.21 -48.09 5.62
C PHE A 6 -0.16 -46.62 6.09
N LEU A 7 1.06 -46.10 6.25
CA LEU A 7 1.31 -44.70 6.60
C LEU A 7 1.04 -43.83 5.37
N LEU A 8 -0.20 -43.36 5.21
CA LEU A 8 -0.58 -42.36 4.20
C LEU A 8 0.08 -41.03 4.54
N MET A 9 1.28 -40.81 4.01
CA MET A 9 1.94 -39.51 3.97
C MET A 9 1.08 -38.57 3.11
N PHE A 10 0.29 -37.72 3.75
CA PHE A 10 -0.39 -36.59 3.11
C PHE A 10 0.66 -35.58 2.62
N TYR A 11 1.30 -35.89 1.49
CA TYR A 11 2.05 -34.90 0.73
C TYR A 11 1.04 -33.88 0.20
N THR A 12 0.83 -32.80 0.96
CA THR A 12 0.15 -31.62 0.45
C THR A 12 1.03 -31.08 -0.66
N ILE A 13 0.66 -31.34 -1.92
CA ILE A 13 1.32 -30.74 -3.07
C ILE A 13 1.10 -29.23 -2.89
N PRO A 14 2.16 -28.43 -2.69
CA PRO A 14 2.01 -26.99 -2.62
C PRO A 14 1.42 -26.52 -3.94
N SER A 15 0.15 -26.08 -3.90
CA SER A 15 -0.55 -25.49 -5.03
C SER A 15 0.08 -24.14 -5.35
N TYR A 16 1.21 -24.16 -6.06
CA TYR A 16 1.78 -22.94 -6.62
C TYR A 16 0.80 -22.42 -7.68
N ALA A 17 0.32 -21.20 -7.49
CA ALA A 17 -0.51 -20.55 -8.50
C ALA A 17 0.27 -20.50 -9.81
N MET A 18 -0.22 -21.17 -10.85
CA MET A 18 0.45 -21.16 -12.14
C MET A 18 0.27 -19.78 -12.81
N PRO A 19 1.30 -19.26 -13.50
CA PRO A 19 1.22 -17.98 -14.21
C PRO A 19 0.08 -17.97 -15.25
N PRO A 20 -0.43 -16.78 -15.65
CA PRO A 20 0.09 -15.47 -15.30
C PRO A 20 -0.42 -14.96 -13.94
N TYR A 21 0.44 -14.21 -13.24
CA TYR A 21 0.11 -13.51 -12.02
C TYR A 21 -0.35 -12.09 -12.31
N PHE A 22 -1.29 -11.58 -11.51
CA PHE A 22 -1.78 -10.21 -11.60
C PHE A 22 -1.18 -9.34 -10.50
N GLY A 23 -0.55 -8.24 -10.92
CA GLY A 23 -0.21 -7.13 -10.05
C GLY A 23 -1.24 -6.02 -10.21
N ILE A 24 -1.77 -5.54 -9.09
CA ILE A 24 -2.77 -4.47 -9.07
C ILE A 24 -2.16 -3.28 -8.32
N SER A 25 -2.31 -2.09 -8.91
CA SER A 25 -1.92 -0.83 -8.31
C SER A 25 -3.09 0.15 -8.41
N VAL A 26 -3.49 0.71 -7.27
CA VAL A 26 -4.61 1.65 -7.18
C VAL A 26 -4.08 3.00 -6.72
N GLY A 27 -4.45 4.06 -7.43
CA GLY A 27 -4.25 5.44 -7.00
C GLY A 27 -5.60 6.03 -6.64
N THR A 28 -5.70 6.61 -5.46
CA THR A 28 -6.92 7.27 -4.95
C THR A 28 -6.68 8.76 -4.76
N ASN A 29 -7.75 9.50 -4.50
CA ASN A 29 -7.71 10.95 -4.25
C ASN A 29 -7.05 11.75 -5.38
N LEU A 30 -7.30 11.34 -6.62
CA LEU A 30 -6.77 12.00 -7.80
C LEU A 30 -7.83 12.95 -8.38
N SER A 31 -7.39 14.06 -8.94
CA SER A 31 -8.24 14.97 -9.71
C SER A 31 -7.85 14.89 -11.17
N PHE A 32 -8.75 14.36 -12.00
CA PHE A 32 -8.58 14.26 -13.44
C PHE A 32 -9.93 14.13 -14.14
N GLN A 33 -9.99 14.45 -15.43
CA GLN A 33 -11.12 14.07 -16.29
C GLN A 33 -10.87 12.68 -16.88
N ASN A 34 -11.94 11.90 -17.06
CA ASN A 34 -11.85 10.55 -17.60
C ASN A 34 -11.14 10.51 -18.98
N SER A 35 -11.44 11.46 -19.86
CA SER A 35 -10.81 11.60 -21.19
C SER A 35 -9.29 11.85 -21.07
N THR A 36 -8.88 12.75 -20.17
CA THR A 36 -7.46 13.04 -19.89
C THR A 36 -6.74 11.81 -19.36
N CYS A 37 -7.35 11.08 -18.42
CA CYS A 37 -6.77 9.86 -17.86
C CYS A 37 -6.62 8.74 -18.89
N VAL A 38 -7.64 8.52 -19.73
CA VAL A 38 -7.56 7.55 -20.84
C VAL A 38 -6.45 7.93 -21.82
N THR A 39 -6.30 9.21 -22.12
CA THR A 39 -5.24 9.71 -23.02
C THR A 39 -3.85 9.51 -22.43
N ALA A 40 -3.69 9.83 -21.14
CA ALA A 40 -2.48 9.59 -20.36
C ALA A 40 -2.12 8.09 -20.33
N ALA A 41 -3.10 7.23 -20.06
CA ALA A 41 -2.94 5.78 -20.05
C ALA A 41 -2.46 5.26 -21.41
N LYS A 42 -3.13 5.65 -22.50
CA LYS A 42 -2.75 5.26 -23.87
C LYS A 42 -1.31 5.65 -24.17
N LYS A 43 -0.93 6.90 -23.92
CA LYS A 43 0.41 7.40 -24.21
C LYS A 43 1.48 6.74 -23.34
N THR A 44 1.21 6.55 -22.05
CA THR A 44 2.14 5.86 -21.15
C THR A 44 2.35 4.41 -21.58
N LEU A 45 1.28 3.68 -21.90
CA LEU A 45 1.39 2.29 -22.37
C LEU A 45 2.22 2.20 -23.66
N SER A 46 1.92 3.04 -24.66
CA SER A 46 2.68 3.08 -25.91
C SER A 46 4.17 3.43 -25.69
N LYS A 47 4.47 4.43 -24.86
CA LYS A 47 5.86 4.80 -24.51
C LYS A 47 6.62 3.71 -23.76
N ASN A 48 5.91 2.86 -23.02
CA ASN A 48 6.52 1.71 -22.32
C ASN A 48 6.54 0.44 -23.18
N GLY A 49 6.41 0.60 -24.51
CA GLY A 49 6.55 -0.45 -25.52
C GLY A 49 5.37 -1.41 -25.62
N PHE A 50 4.24 -1.11 -24.96
CA PHE A 50 3.03 -1.89 -25.19
C PHE A 50 2.51 -1.63 -26.62
N LYS A 51 1.93 -2.67 -27.19
CA LYS A 51 1.26 -2.71 -28.49
C LYS A 51 -0.23 -2.98 -28.28
N ASN A 52 -1.02 -2.84 -29.35
CA ASN A 52 -2.48 -3.07 -29.32
C ASN A 52 -3.17 -2.29 -28.19
N VAL A 53 -2.79 -1.02 -28.03
CA VAL A 53 -3.36 -0.14 -27.01
C VAL A 53 -4.75 0.28 -27.45
N VAL A 54 -5.79 -0.35 -26.89
CA VAL A 54 -7.18 -0.17 -27.30
C VAL A 54 -8.04 0.29 -26.13
N GLN A 55 -9.00 1.17 -26.41
CA GLN A 55 -10.03 1.57 -25.44
C GLN A 55 -11.27 0.72 -25.65
N TYR A 56 -11.82 0.18 -24.56
CA TYR A 56 -12.98 -0.71 -24.67
C TYR A 56 -14.28 0.08 -24.79
N LYS A 57 -14.99 -0.05 -25.92
CA LYS A 57 -16.38 0.43 -26.16
C LYS A 57 -16.66 1.84 -25.60
N ASN A 58 -15.80 2.80 -25.89
CA ASN A 58 -15.88 4.19 -25.37
C ASN A 58 -15.88 4.33 -23.84
N SER A 59 -15.62 3.25 -23.09
CA SER A 59 -15.44 3.28 -21.64
C SER A 59 -14.10 3.89 -21.26
N PHE A 60 -13.94 4.16 -19.97
CA PHE A 60 -12.68 4.67 -19.40
C PHE A 60 -11.68 3.55 -19.08
N THR A 61 -11.68 2.50 -19.90
CA THR A 61 -10.83 1.32 -19.75
C THR A 61 -9.94 1.17 -20.96
N VAL A 62 -8.63 1.07 -20.73
CA VAL A 62 -7.62 0.87 -21.77
C VAL A 62 -6.94 -0.48 -21.56
N PHE A 63 -6.86 -1.28 -22.61
CA PHE A 63 -6.17 -2.56 -22.66
C PHE A 63 -4.92 -2.43 -23.52
N ALA A 64 -3.86 -3.14 -23.17
CA ALA A 64 -2.64 -3.18 -23.95
C ALA A 64 -1.86 -4.48 -23.73
N ALA A 65 -1.03 -4.86 -24.70
CA ALA A 65 -0.20 -6.06 -24.63
C ALA A 65 1.26 -5.75 -25.02
N TYR A 66 2.23 -6.19 -24.22
CA TYR A 66 3.66 -5.99 -24.48
C TYR A 66 4.24 -7.25 -25.14
N ARG A 67 4.76 -7.11 -26.37
CA ARG A 67 5.33 -8.24 -27.11
C ARG A 67 6.85 -8.10 -27.22
N LYS A 68 7.59 -9.07 -26.68
CA LYS A 68 8.97 -9.36 -27.10
C LYS A 68 9.12 -10.77 -27.70
N THR A 69 8.35 -11.75 -27.24
CA THR A 69 8.18 -13.09 -27.85
C THR A 69 6.80 -13.69 -27.48
N ASN A 70 6.42 -14.83 -28.08
CA ASN A 70 5.20 -15.58 -27.78
C ASN A 70 5.39 -16.44 -26.50
N PRO A 71 4.41 -16.56 -25.60
CA PRO A 71 3.21 -15.72 -25.41
C PRO A 71 3.56 -14.44 -24.64
N TYR A 72 2.89 -13.32 -24.95
CA TYR A 72 3.18 -11.96 -24.44
C TYR A 72 3.71 -11.90 -23.00
N GLN A 73 4.86 -11.27 -22.78
CA GLN A 73 5.48 -11.15 -21.45
C GLN A 73 4.65 -10.30 -20.46
N TYR A 74 3.88 -9.33 -20.97
CA TYR A 74 2.97 -8.54 -20.15
C TYR A 74 1.65 -8.20 -20.85
N LYS A 75 0.55 -8.24 -20.10
CA LYS A 75 -0.74 -7.61 -20.47
C LYS A 75 -1.05 -6.53 -19.44
N ALA A 76 -1.68 -5.44 -19.87
CA ALA A 76 -2.07 -4.37 -18.97
C ALA A 76 -3.52 -3.93 -19.20
N LEU A 77 -4.18 -3.60 -18.09
CA LEU A 77 -5.49 -2.97 -18.04
C LEU A 77 -5.35 -1.71 -17.20
N VAL A 78 -5.88 -0.60 -17.70
CA VAL A 78 -5.99 0.65 -16.96
C VAL A 78 -7.44 1.07 -16.93
N LYS A 79 -7.99 1.31 -15.74
CA LYS A 79 -9.35 1.83 -15.54
C LYS A 79 -9.27 3.19 -14.86
N CYS A 80 -9.84 4.20 -15.51
CA CYS A 80 -9.98 5.55 -14.98
C CYS A 80 -11.40 5.74 -14.43
N LEU A 81 -11.53 6.22 -13.19
CA LEU A 81 -12.80 6.47 -12.52
C LEU A 81 -12.77 7.88 -11.90
N ALA A 82 -12.84 8.90 -12.77
CA ALA A 82 -12.70 10.31 -12.39
C ALA A 82 -13.66 10.75 -11.28
N ASP A 83 -14.92 10.29 -11.33
CA ASP A 83 -15.96 10.67 -10.35
C ASP A 83 -15.60 10.25 -8.93
N SER A 84 -14.79 9.20 -8.80
CA SER A 84 -14.25 8.71 -7.52
C SER A 84 -12.79 9.11 -7.27
N GLY A 85 -12.15 9.80 -8.21
CA GLY A 85 -10.72 10.10 -8.17
C GLY A 85 -9.83 8.85 -8.12
N VAL A 86 -10.27 7.73 -8.73
CA VAL A 86 -9.58 6.43 -8.67
C VAL A 86 -8.98 6.05 -10.03
N LEU A 87 -7.70 5.66 -10.02
CA LEU A 87 -6.97 5.06 -11.13
C LEU A 87 -6.55 3.64 -10.75
N ILE A 88 -7.03 2.65 -11.49
CA ILE A 88 -6.66 1.24 -11.30
C ILE A 88 -5.77 0.81 -12.47
N VAL A 89 -4.61 0.25 -12.15
CA VAL A 89 -3.70 -0.35 -13.12
C VAL A 89 -3.49 -1.80 -12.75
N VAL A 90 -3.76 -2.70 -13.69
CA VAL A 90 -3.49 -4.13 -13.56
C VAL A 90 -2.45 -4.50 -14.60
N ALA A 91 -1.42 -5.23 -14.18
CA ALA A 91 -0.44 -5.84 -15.07
C ALA A 91 -0.39 -7.35 -14.83
N ALA A 92 -0.38 -8.13 -15.89
CA ALA A 92 -0.19 -9.58 -15.84
C ALA A 92 1.25 -9.93 -16.24
N ALA A 93 1.92 -10.83 -15.50
CA ALA A 93 3.28 -11.30 -15.79
C ALA A 93 3.51 -12.71 -15.24
N ASP A 94 4.58 -13.39 -15.69
CA ASP A 94 4.91 -14.75 -15.22
C ASP A 94 5.51 -14.80 -13.81
N ILE A 95 5.88 -13.64 -13.24
CA ILE A 95 6.46 -13.53 -11.89
C ILE A 95 5.62 -12.53 -11.08
N PRO A 96 5.14 -12.88 -9.87
CA PRO A 96 4.26 -12.02 -9.07
C PRO A 96 4.85 -10.64 -8.79
N LYS A 97 6.13 -10.61 -8.37
CA LYS A 97 6.86 -9.36 -8.06
C LYS A 97 6.95 -8.45 -9.28
N ASN A 98 7.18 -9.02 -10.47
CA ASN A 98 7.24 -8.25 -11.71
C ASN A 98 5.88 -7.69 -12.10
N ALA A 99 4.81 -8.47 -11.91
CA ALA A 99 3.45 -8.01 -12.17
C ALA A 99 3.11 -6.78 -11.30
N LYS A 100 3.37 -6.86 -9.99
CA LYS A 100 3.11 -5.74 -9.05
C LYS A 100 3.96 -4.51 -9.37
N ASN A 101 5.28 -4.68 -9.52
CA ASN A 101 6.19 -3.57 -9.83
C ASN A 101 5.82 -2.88 -11.15
N LYS A 102 5.42 -3.67 -12.15
CA LYS A 102 4.97 -3.12 -13.45
C LYS A 102 3.69 -2.32 -13.30
N ALA A 103 2.70 -2.81 -12.54
CA ALA A 103 1.46 -2.08 -12.28
C ALA A 103 1.72 -0.75 -11.55
N ASP A 104 2.58 -0.77 -10.52
CA ASP A 104 2.96 0.44 -9.77
C ASP A 104 3.67 1.47 -10.65
N THR A 105 4.63 1.01 -11.45
CA THR A 105 5.41 1.88 -12.34
C THR A 105 4.52 2.53 -13.39
N LEU A 106 3.61 1.75 -13.99
CA LEU A 106 2.65 2.28 -14.96
C LEU A 106 1.70 3.29 -14.32
N ARG A 107 1.15 2.99 -13.13
CA ARG A 107 0.30 3.93 -12.40
C ARG A 107 1.01 5.26 -12.14
N GLN A 108 2.23 5.22 -11.57
CA GLN A 108 3.01 6.43 -11.29
C GLN A 108 3.26 7.26 -12.56
N LYS A 109 3.65 6.61 -13.67
CA LYS A 109 3.87 7.29 -14.96
C LYS A 109 2.59 7.88 -15.56
N ILE A 110 1.45 7.23 -15.36
CA ILE A 110 0.14 7.77 -15.78
C ILE A 110 -0.21 8.99 -14.94
N GLN A 111 -0.01 8.95 -13.63
CA GLN A 111 -0.25 10.09 -12.75
C GLN A 111 0.65 11.29 -13.07
N GLN A 112 1.93 11.04 -13.37
CA GLN A 112 2.88 12.09 -13.77
C GLN A 112 2.54 12.74 -15.12
N TYR A 113 1.61 12.18 -15.89
CA TYR A 113 1.25 12.72 -17.18
C TYR A 113 0.26 13.88 -17.03
N ASN A 114 0.71 15.10 -17.39
CA ASN A 114 0.00 16.39 -17.39
C ASN A 114 -1.52 16.29 -17.20
N GLY A 115 -1.99 16.52 -15.96
CA GLY A 115 -3.42 16.66 -15.64
C GLY A 115 -4.02 15.61 -14.70
N ILE A 116 -3.23 14.66 -14.19
CA ILE A 116 -3.63 13.80 -13.07
C ILE A 116 -2.89 14.24 -11.82
N ASN A 117 -3.40 15.28 -11.18
CA ASN A 117 -2.83 15.78 -9.93
C ASN A 117 -3.49 15.07 -8.75
N LEU A 118 -2.82 15.02 -7.61
CA LEU A 118 -3.51 14.77 -6.35
C LEU A 118 -4.60 15.84 -6.20
N SER A 119 -5.82 15.40 -5.86
CA SER A 119 -6.91 16.33 -5.58
C SER A 119 -6.43 17.32 -4.51
N SER A 120 -6.74 18.61 -4.69
CA SER A 120 -6.43 19.66 -3.72
C SER A 120 -7.02 19.38 -2.33
N ALA A 121 -8.10 18.59 -2.24
CA ALA A 121 -8.63 18.07 -0.97
C ALA A 121 -7.65 17.14 -0.25
N SER A 122 -6.86 16.36 -0.99
CA SER A 122 -5.78 15.50 -0.49
C SER A 122 -4.41 16.18 -0.41
N ILE A 123 -4.20 17.34 -1.05
CA ILE A 123 -2.94 18.11 -0.84
C ILE A 123 -2.84 18.59 0.61
N LYS A 124 -3.96 18.87 1.31
CA LYS A 124 -3.93 19.10 2.77
C LYS A 124 -3.41 17.90 3.57
N SER A 125 -3.56 16.67 3.09
CA SER A 125 -3.06 15.47 3.77
C SER A 125 -1.67 15.02 3.28
N VAL A 126 -1.29 15.35 2.05
CA VAL A 126 0.02 15.00 1.45
C VAL A 126 1.09 16.07 1.67
N TYR A 127 0.74 17.35 1.81
CA TYR A 127 1.70 18.38 2.24
C TYR A 127 2.15 18.15 3.71
N ASN A 128 1.40 17.34 4.47
CA ASN A 128 1.82 16.77 5.75
C ASN A 128 2.65 15.47 5.62
N ARG A 129 2.76 14.84 4.43
CA ARG A 129 3.59 13.63 4.21
C ARG A 129 5.03 13.93 3.79
N GLN A 130 5.27 14.98 3.00
CA GLN A 130 6.63 15.30 2.53
C GLN A 130 7.47 16.09 3.54
N ALA A 131 6.87 16.66 4.59
CA ALA A 131 7.59 17.19 5.75
C ALA A 131 8.08 16.11 6.75
N VAL A 132 7.70 14.83 6.56
CA VAL A 132 8.01 13.74 7.51
C VAL A 132 9.06 12.76 6.98
N ILE A 133 9.29 12.66 5.66
CA ILE A 133 10.22 11.66 5.09
C ILE A 133 11.43 12.31 4.39
N GLY A 134 11.40 13.61 4.10
CA GLY A 134 12.56 14.35 3.57
C GLY A 134 13.25 15.17 4.66
N THR A 135 14.32 14.64 5.25
CA THR A 135 15.34 15.42 6.00
C THR A 135 14.80 16.52 6.88
N SER A 136 13.79 16.22 7.68
CA SER A 136 13.39 17.13 8.73
C SER A 136 14.43 16.92 9.83
N ASN A 137 15.26 17.94 10.06
CA ASN A 137 16.02 18.14 11.30
C ASN A 137 15.02 18.32 12.47
N VAL A 138 14.10 17.36 12.64
CA VAL A 138 13.19 17.25 13.78
C VAL A 138 14.08 16.78 14.91
N LYS A 139 14.55 17.77 15.66
CA LYS A 139 15.22 17.67 16.96
C LYS A 139 15.00 16.31 17.62
N GLY A 140 15.99 15.42 17.45
CA GLY A 140 16.40 14.21 18.19
C GLY A 140 15.46 13.39 19.08
N ASN A 141 14.15 13.65 19.12
CA ASN A 141 13.26 13.20 20.19
C ASN A 141 12.15 12.26 19.72
N THR A 142 12.27 11.75 18.49
CA THR A 142 11.30 10.82 17.89
C THR A 142 12.01 9.54 17.45
N SER A 143 11.35 8.41 17.63
CA SER A 143 11.71 7.12 17.00
C SER A 143 10.46 6.58 16.33
N ALA A 144 10.61 5.98 15.15
CA ALA A 144 9.49 5.50 14.37
C ALA A 144 9.85 4.30 13.50
N ASP A 145 8.86 3.48 13.19
CA ASP A 145 9.01 2.31 12.32
C ASP A 145 7.71 1.99 11.55
N TRP A 146 7.82 1.13 10.54
CA TRP A 146 6.75 0.74 9.64
C TRP A 146 6.57 -0.77 9.63
N ASP A 147 5.32 -1.23 9.49
CA ASP A 147 5.00 -2.64 9.27
C ASP A 147 3.87 -2.79 8.22
N ASN A 148 3.69 -4.00 7.69
CA ASN A 148 2.63 -4.31 6.74
C ASN A 148 1.48 -5.05 7.42
N SER A 149 0.24 -4.72 7.07
CA SER A 149 -0.93 -5.43 7.57
C SER A 149 -2.02 -5.58 6.52
N LEU A 150 -2.66 -6.74 6.52
CA LEU A 150 -3.84 -7.05 5.71
C LEU A 150 -5.15 -6.75 6.43
N MET A 151 -5.09 -6.26 7.67
CA MET A 151 -6.27 -6.01 8.51
C MET A 151 -7.13 -4.88 7.94
N GLY A 152 -8.44 -5.01 8.14
CA GLY A 152 -9.37 -3.92 7.87
C GLY A 152 -9.17 -2.76 8.86
N LYS A 153 -9.59 -1.55 8.48
CA LYS A 153 -9.40 -0.33 9.29
C LYS A 153 -9.88 -0.47 10.72
N LYS A 154 -11.09 -1.00 10.93
CA LYS A 154 -11.67 -1.20 12.27
C LYS A 154 -10.83 -2.12 13.15
N GLU A 155 -10.33 -3.21 12.58
CA GLU A 155 -9.48 -4.18 13.29
C GLU A 155 -8.12 -3.59 13.62
N CYS A 156 -7.50 -2.89 12.66
CA CYS A 156 -6.24 -2.19 12.88
C CYS A 156 -6.36 -1.16 14.01
N MET A 157 -7.42 -0.34 14.02
CA MET A 157 -7.63 0.66 15.07
C MET A 157 -7.85 0.02 16.45
N ALA A 158 -8.56 -1.11 16.51
CA ALA A 158 -8.75 -1.85 17.76
C ALA A 158 -7.44 -2.44 18.29
N ASN A 159 -6.60 -2.97 17.40
CA ASN A 159 -5.28 -3.50 17.76
C ASN A 159 -4.30 -2.38 18.14
N ALA A 160 -4.37 -1.21 17.48
CA ALA A 160 -3.60 -0.02 17.83
C ALA A 160 -3.88 0.45 19.26
N GLU A 161 -5.16 0.57 19.63
CA GLU A 161 -5.53 0.90 21.02
C GLU A 161 -5.02 -0.16 22.00
N ARG A 162 -5.24 -1.45 21.70
CA ARG A 162 -4.81 -2.55 22.57
C ARG A 162 -3.30 -2.53 22.79
N SER A 163 -2.53 -2.36 21.71
CA SER A 163 -1.07 -2.25 21.73
C SER A 163 -0.63 -1.09 22.62
N LEU A 164 -1.16 0.12 22.39
CA LEU A 164 -0.85 1.29 23.23
C LEU A 164 -1.09 1.02 24.72
N ARG A 165 -2.25 0.45 25.08
CA ARG A 165 -2.58 0.12 26.46
C ARG A 165 -1.62 -0.91 27.06
N ARG A 166 -1.31 -1.98 26.32
CA ARG A 166 -0.40 -3.06 26.76
C ARG A 166 1.03 -2.56 26.94
N SER A 167 1.50 -1.69 26.07
CA SER A 167 2.82 -1.05 26.16
C SER A 167 2.86 0.15 27.11
N GLY A 168 1.82 0.35 27.93
CA GLY A 168 1.80 1.33 29.02
C GLY A 168 1.44 2.77 28.63
N PHE A 169 0.91 3.00 27.44
CA PHE A 169 0.39 4.30 26.98
C PHE A 169 -1.14 4.37 27.21
N TYR A 170 -1.54 4.76 28.41
CA TYR A 170 -2.95 4.81 28.82
C TYR A 170 -3.46 6.21 29.16
N LYS A 171 -2.58 7.22 29.29
CA LYS A 171 -2.99 8.60 29.60
C LYS A 171 -3.36 9.33 28.31
N ASN A 172 -4.40 10.17 28.36
CA ASN A 172 -4.82 11.01 27.23
C ASN A 172 -5.04 10.22 25.94
N LEU A 173 -5.58 8.99 26.05
CA LEU A 173 -5.91 8.17 24.90
C LEU A 173 -6.95 8.90 24.05
N ASN A 174 -6.63 9.08 22.77
CA ASN A 174 -7.49 9.78 21.84
C ASN A 174 -7.28 9.22 20.42
N TYR A 175 -8.21 9.54 19.54
CA TYR A 175 -8.35 8.94 18.22
C TYR A 175 -8.44 10.05 17.18
N ASP A 176 -7.93 9.76 16.00
CA ASP A 176 -8.33 10.45 14.77
C ASP A 176 -8.86 9.43 13.77
N GLU A 177 -9.09 9.87 12.52
CA GLU A 177 -9.66 9.02 11.49
C GLU A 177 -8.87 7.72 11.27
N ASN A 178 -7.54 7.74 11.39
CA ASN A 178 -6.67 6.61 11.08
C ASN A 178 -5.60 6.35 12.14
N SER A 179 -5.68 6.97 13.31
CA SER A 179 -4.61 6.90 14.31
C SER A 179 -5.15 6.81 15.72
N VAL A 180 -4.42 6.09 16.56
CA VAL A 180 -4.62 6.07 18.01
C VAL A 180 -3.36 6.63 18.66
N TYR A 181 -3.53 7.50 19.65
CA TYR A 181 -2.41 8.13 20.34
C TYR A 181 -2.67 8.24 21.84
N ALA A 182 -1.59 8.09 22.61
CA ALA A 182 -1.64 8.14 24.07
C ALA A 182 -0.27 8.47 24.66
N ASN A 183 -0.27 8.80 25.96
CA ASN A 183 0.92 9.09 26.74
C ASN A 183 1.13 8.01 27.80
N ASN A 184 2.38 7.73 28.15
CA ASN A 184 2.71 6.87 29.30
C ASN A 184 3.01 7.70 30.57
N LYS A 185 3.31 7.01 31.68
CA LYS A 185 3.64 7.64 32.97
C LYS A 185 4.93 8.49 32.95
N HIS A 186 5.81 8.24 31.99
CA HIS A 186 7.10 8.93 31.82
C HIS A 186 7.04 10.07 30.79
N ASN A 187 5.82 10.52 30.42
CA ASN A 187 5.58 11.58 29.43
C ASN A 187 6.07 11.28 28.01
N TYR A 188 6.32 10.01 27.67
CA TYR A 188 6.47 9.61 26.28
C TYR A 188 5.09 9.62 25.63
N LYS A 189 5.04 10.02 24.36
CA LYS A 189 3.81 9.99 23.56
C LYS A 189 3.99 8.96 22.46
N ALA A 190 3.00 8.11 22.25
CA ALA A 190 2.98 7.15 21.17
C ALA A 190 1.81 7.43 20.24
N VAL A 191 2.02 7.13 18.96
CA VAL A 191 1.02 7.16 17.90
C VAL A 191 1.15 5.87 17.09
N ILE A 192 0.03 5.22 16.82
CA ILE A 192 -0.06 4.14 15.84
C ILE A 192 -1.04 4.59 14.75
N ARG A 193 -0.59 4.61 13.49
CA ARG A 193 -1.43 4.97 12.33
C ARG A 193 -1.74 3.75 11.46
N CYS A 194 -3.02 3.53 11.21
CA CYS A 194 -3.59 2.47 10.39
C CYS A 194 -3.84 2.96 8.95
N LEU A 195 -2.86 2.78 8.07
CA LEU A 195 -2.92 3.20 6.68
C LEU A 195 -3.40 2.03 5.79
N THR A 196 -4.66 1.63 6.00
CA THR A 196 -5.21 0.41 5.41
C THR A 196 -5.32 0.44 3.89
N ASP A 197 -5.47 1.61 3.27
CA ASP A 197 -5.43 1.78 1.81
C ASP A 197 -4.08 1.32 1.23
N ASN A 198 -3.01 1.43 2.02
CA ASN A 198 -1.66 1.05 1.66
C ASN A 198 -1.24 -0.30 2.24
N LYS A 199 -2.06 -0.91 3.12
CA LYS A 199 -1.68 -2.10 3.90
C LYS A 199 -0.46 -1.85 4.80
N GLU A 200 -0.34 -0.63 5.32
CA GLU A 200 0.80 -0.18 6.13
C GLU A 200 0.32 0.23 7.53
N ILE A 201 1.18 0.00 8.53
CA ILE A 201 1.04 0.50 9.89
C ILE A 201 2.28 1.32 10.21
N TYR A 202 2.08 2.48 10.82
CA TYR A 202 3.16 3.36 11.25
C TYR A 202 3.16 3.51 12.77
N TYR A 203 4.31 3.27 13.39
CA TYR A 203 4.53 3.41 14.83
C TYR A 203 5.45 4.60 15.07
N GLU A 204 5.10 5.47 16.01
CA GLU A 204 5.90 6.63 16.37
C GLU A 204 5.88 6.81 17.89
N VAL A 205 7.06 7.00 18.48
CA VAL A 205 7.21 7.36 19.89
C VAL A 205 8.05 8.62 20.00
N THR A 206 7.59 9.58 20.80
CA THR A 206 8.33 10.81 21.13
C THR A 206 8.65 10.88 22.62
N GLY A 207 9.83 11.42 22.97
CA GLY A 207 10.31 11.48 24.35
C GLY A 207 11.82 11.78 24.46
N GLY A 208 12.33 11.88 25.70
CA GLY A 208 13.70 12.33 25.98
C GLY A 208 14.79 11.36 25.51
N THR A 209 14.72 10.09 25.93
CA THR A 209 15.82 9.13 25.71
C THR A 209 15.59 8.27 24.46
N LYS A 210 16.53 8.30 23.50
CA LYS A 210 16.43 7.55 22.24
C LYS A 210 16.25 6.04 22.44
N SER A 211 17.10 5.39 23.22
CA SER A 211 17.01 3.95 23.46
C SER A 211 15.66 3.53 24.05
N THR A 212 15.11 4.32 24.96
CA THR A 212 13.77 4.09 25.50
C THR A 212 12.70 4.22 24.43
N ARG A 213 12.79 5.21 23.52
CA ARG A 213 11.83 5.33 22.42
C ARG A 213 11.93 4.14 21.46
N ASP A 214 13.13 3.73 21.10
CA ASP A 214 13.36 2.60 20.20
C ASP A 214 12.76 1.31 20.80
N ASN A 215 13.00 1.05 22.09
CA ASN A 215 12.40 -0.08 22.79
C ASN A 215 10.86 0.01 22.85
N LEU A 216 10.32 1.20 23.12
CA LEU A 216 8.86 1.41 23.15
C LEU A 216 8.22 1.21 21.77
N VAL A 217 8.91 1.53 20.67
CA VAL A 217 8.42 1.22 19.31
C VAL A 217 8.35 -0.30 19.10
N GLU A 218 9.37 -1.05 19.54
CA GLU A 218 9.36 -2.51 19.46
C GLU A 218 8.28 -3.14 20.34
N ASP A 219 8.05 -2.61 21.54
CA ASP A 219 6.96 -3.05 22.42
C ASP A 219 5.59 -2.84 21.74
N LEU A 220 5.37 -1.67 21.12
CA LEU A 220 4.13 -1.39 20.38
C LEU A 220 3.92 -2.39 19.24
N LYS A 221 4.98 -2.68 18.45
CA LYS A 221 4.92 -3.66 17.35
C LYS A 221 4.61 -5.06 17.87
N LYS A 222 5.27 -5.48 18.94
CA LYS A 222 5.09 -6.79 19.57
C LYS A 222 3.67 -6.98 20.09
N ASP A 223 3.10 -5.95 20.73
CA ASP A 223 1.76 -6.01 21.33
C ASP A 223 0.61 -5.76 20.33
N PHE A 224 0.93 -5.40 19.08
CA PHE A 224 -0.05 -5.11 18.04
C PHE A 224 -0.77 -6.35 17.51
N TYR A 225 -0.08 -7.49 17.43
CA TYR A 225 -0.61 -8.77 16.95
C TYR A 225 -1.00 -9.68 18.12
#